data_AF-A0AAV9EFZ2-F1
#
_entry.id   AF-A0AAV9EFZ2-F1
#
_cell.length_a   1.000
_cell.length_b   1.000
_cell.length_c   1.000
_cell.angle_alpha   90.00
_cell.angle_beta   90.00
_cell.angle_gamma   90.00
#
_symmetry.space_group_name_H-M   'P 1'
#
loop_
_entity.id
_entity.type
_entity.pdbx_description
1 polymer ?
#
loop_
_entity_poly.entity_id
_entity_poly.type
_entity_poly.pdbx_seq_one_letter_code
_entity_poly.pdbx_strand_id
1 'polypeptide(L)'
;MWDSHPDFWAVVHNAWQKDFHGSPMFILVKKLQHTKAILKQWNRCVFGYVQQQLQTGRATLEATQNALLINPLNPSLISSKAQAKLAFLDLLRVEESFLRQKSRQLWLSDCDKNSLFFHSMVKYRIARNSIRTVQLQDGSFSLNPSTIKSHTVDFFKALHNTQCTVPIPKSPPMISLSDSEQVALCVAVSDDEIKATLFSLKPLSSPGLDGFSAAILSFISGMAGAREVHFDNGRLRIEA
;
A
#
# COMPACT_ATOMS: atom_id res chain seq x y z
N MET A 1 -6.68 -0.80 7.72
CA MET A 1 -6.08 -1.96 8.41
C MET A 1 -4.88 -1.56 9.23
N TRP A 2 -3.78 -1.09 8.63
CA TRP A 2 -2.61 -0.67 9.38
C TRP A 2 -2.92 0.55 10.27
N ASP A 3 -3.54 1.56 9.68
CA ASP A 3 -4.08 2.77 10.32
C ASP A 3 -5.03 2.51 11.49
N SER A 4 -5.75 1.38 11.48
CA SER A 4 -6.69 0.99 12.53
C SER A 4 -6.04 0.27 13.71
N HIS A 5 -4.78 -0.16 13.59
CA HIS A 5 -4.08 -0.89 14.65
C HIS A 5 -3.42 0.10 15.62
N PRO A 6 -3.60 -0.06 16.95
CA PRO A 6 -3.09 0.90 17.94
C PRO A 6 -1.57 1.10 17.85
N ASP A 7 -0.82 0.02 17.67
CA ASP A 7 0.65 0.09 17.63
C ASP A 7 1.24 0.57 16.30
N PHE A 8 0.43 0.70 15.24
CA PHE A 8 0.97 1.04 13.92
C PHE A 8 1.75 2.34 13.93
N TRP A 9 1.20 3.37 14.58
CA TRP A 9 1.82 4.68 14.65
C TRP A 9 3.08 4.68 15.50
N ALA A 10 3.11 3.93 16.59
CA ALA A 10 4.32 3.77 17.41
C ALA A 10 5.45 3.12 16.60
N VAL A 11 5.13 2.12 15.77
CA VAL A 11 6.10 1.45 14.90
C VAL A 11 6.66 2.40 13.83
N VAL A 12 5.80 3.20 13.19
CA VAL A 12 6.23 4.20 12.19
C VAL A 12 7.10 5.27 12.84
N HIS A 13 6.69 5.80 13.99
CA HIS A 13 7.45 6.80 14.74
C HIS A 13 8.85 6.27 15.11
N ASN A 14 8.93 5.09 15.71
CA ASN A 14 10.19 4.49 16.12
C ASN A 14 11.12 4.18 14.93
N ALA A 15 10.54 3.80 13.78
CA ALA A 15 11.31 3.63 12.55
C ALA A 15 11.90 4.96 12.05
N TRP A 16 11.19 6.07 12.25
CA TRP A 16 11.59 7.39 11.74
C TRP A 16 12.68 8.08 12.57
N GLN A 17 12.86 7.66 13.82
CA GLN A 17 13.90 8.13 14.75
C GLN A 17 15.32 7.68 14.35
N LYS A 18 15.47 6.85 13.32
CA LYS A 18 16.80 6.42 12.86
C LYS A 18 17.47 7.52 12.04
N ASP A 19 18.66 7.92 12.47
CA ASP A 19 19.47 8.91 11.76
C ASP A 19 20.18 8.34 10.54
N PHE A 20 20.27 9.17 9.52
CA PHE A 20 21.03 8.92 8.29
C PHE A 20 21.77 10.20 7.92
N HIS A 21 22.98 10.06 7.37
CA HIS A 21 23.80 11.18 6.92
C HIS A 21 23.85 11.22 5.40
N GLY A 22 23.79 12.43 4.82
CA GLY A 22 23.87 12.64 3.38
C GLY A 22 23.09 13.88 2.94
N SER A 23 22.79 13.96 1.65
CA SER A 23 21.88 15.01 1.16
C SER A 23 20.47 14.80 1.74
N PRO A 24 19.67 15.86 1.92
CA PRO A 24 18.31 15.75 2.46
C PRO A 24 17.42 14.76 1.70
N MET A 25 17.51 14.74 0.37
CA MET A 25 16.82 13.75 -0.47
C MET A 25 17.29 12.31 -0.17
N PHE A 26 18.60 12.11 0.04
CA PHE A 26 19.14 10.81 0.41
C PHE A 26 18.66 10.36 1.79
N ILE A 27 18.65 11.25 2.77
CA ILE A 27 18.15 10.99 4.13
C ILE A 27 16.69 10.58 4.07
N LEU A 28 15.85 11.34 3.34
CA LEU A 28 14.43 11.02 3.16
C LEU A 28 14.24 9.62 2.55
N VAL A 29 14.93 9.32 1.45
CA VAL A 29 14.84 8.00 0.80
C VAL A 29 15.29 6.88 1.74
N LYS A 30 16.33 7.09 2.55
CA LYS A 30 16.81 6.10 3.51
C LYS A 30 15.84 5.88 4.67
N LYS A 31 15.27 6.95 5.24
CA LYS A 31 14.20 6.87 6.27
C LYS A 31 12.98 6.12 5.72
N LEU A 32 12.55 6.41 4.48
CA LEU A 32 11.47 5.67 3.80
C LEU A 32 11.81 4.18 3.60
N GLN A 33 13.00 3.86 3.09
CA GLN A 33 13.44 2.46 2.89
C GLN A 33 13.50 1.68 4.21
N HIS A 34 13.99 2.32 5.28
CA HIS A 34 14.07 1.70 6.60
C HIS A 34 12.69 1.43 7.19
N THR A 35 11.80 2.42 7.12
CA THR A 35 10.41 2.30 7.58
C THR A 35 9.66 1.21 6.82
N LYS A 36 9.86 1.11 5.50
CA LYS A 36 9.31 0.03 4.70
C LYS A 36 9.76 -1.35 5.17
N ALA A 37 11.04 -1.50 5.52
CA ALA A 37 11.58 -2.77 6.01
C ALA A 37 10.95 -3.16 7.36
N ILE A 38 10.85 -2.20 8.30
CA ILE A 38 10.22 -2.40 9.61
C ILE A 38 8.74 -2.74 9.44
N LEU A 39 7.99 -1.98 8.64
CA LEU A 39 6.57 -2.24 8.39
C LEU A 39 6.33 -3.59 7.74
N LYS A 40 7.22 -4.03 6.84
CA LYS A 40 7.13 -5.37 6.23
C LYS A 40 7.31 -6.47 7.26
N GLN A 41 8.23 -6.31 8.21
CA GLN A 41 8.44 -7.26 9.30
C GLN A 41 7.26 -7.23 10.28
N TRP A 42 6.85 -6.05 10.72
CA TRP A 42 5.71 -5.87 11.61
C TRP A 42 4.43 -6.45 11.01
N ASN A 43 4.16 -6.20 9.73
CA ASN A 43 3.00 -6.76 9.04
C ASN A 43 3.02 -8.30 9.00
N ARG A 44 4.19 -8.93 8.91
CA ARG A 44 4.30 -10.39 9.02
C ARG A 44 4.03 -10.88 10.44
N CYS A 45 4.56 -10.20 11.46
CA CYS A 45 4.38 -10.59 12.86
C CYS A 45 2.94 -10.38 13.34
N VAL A 46 2.31 -9.26 12.98
CA VAL A 46 0.97 -8.91 13.44
C VAL A 46 -0.12 -9.51 12.55
N PHE A 47 -0.02 -9.33 11.23
CA PHE A 47 -1.09 -9.74 10.29
C PHE A 47 -0.80 -11.06 9.57
N GLY A 48 0.46 -11.52 9.53
CA GLY A 48 0.84 -12.75 8.83
C GLY A 48 0.22 -14.01 9.42
N TYR A 49 -0.12 -13.98 10.72
CA TYR A 49 -0.74 -15.11 11.43
C TYR A 49 -2.26 -14.95 11.60
N VAL A 50 -2.91 -13.99 10.94
CA VAL A 50 -4.37 -13.74 11.13
C VAL A 50 -5.21 -14.98 10.84
N GLN A 51 -4.86 -15.75 9.80
CA GLN A 51 -5.57 -17.00 9.51
C GLN A 51 -5.39 -18.06 10.61
N GLN A 52 -4.17 -18.17 11.17
CA GLN A 52 -3.89 -19.07 12.28
C GLN A 52 -4.59 -18.61 13.56
N GLN A 53 -4.56 -17.31 13.86
CA GLN A 53 -5.27 -16.70 14.98
C GLN A 53 -6.79 -16.89 14.87
N LEU A 54 -7.36 -16.78 13.67
CA LEU A 54 -8.76 -17.08 13.40
C LEU A 54 -9.10 -18.54 13.68
N GLN A 55 -8.24 -19.47 13.26
CA GLN A 55 -8.44 -20.89 13.52
C GLN A 55 -8.36 -21.21 15.02
N THR A 56 -7.37 -20.64 15.73
CA THR A 56 -7.27 -20.75 17.18
C THR A 56 -8.46 -20.11 17.88
N GLY A 57 -8.85 -18.89 17.51
CA GLY A 57 -9.98 -18.17 18.10
C GLY A 57 -11.31 -18.90 17.89
N ARG A 58 -11.51 -19.50 16.71
CA ARG A 58 -12.67 -20.37 16.43
C ARG A 58 -12.67 -21.60 17.34
N ALA A 59 -11.51 -22.27 17.48
CA ALA A 59 -11.39 -23.43 18.34
C ALA A 59 -11.63 -23.08 19.82
N THR A 60 -11.15 -21.93 20.30
CA THR A 60 -11.43 -21.43 21.66
C THR A 60 -12.92 -21.15 21.85
N LEU A 61 -13.57 -20.50 20.88
CA LEU A 61 -15.01 -20.26 20.95
C LEU A 61 -15.80 -21.57 20.99
N GLU A 62 -15.45 -22.54 20.14
CA GLU A 62 -16.09 -23.86 20.10
C GLU A 62 -15.87 -24.63 21.41
N ALA A 63 -14.66 -24.60 21.97
CA ALA A 63 -14.35 -25.22 23.26
C ALA A 63 -15.18 -24.62 24.40
N THR A 64 -15.31 -23.29 24.47
CA THR A 64 -16.15 -22.62 25.49
C THR A 64 -17.64 -22.91 25.30
N GLN A 65 -18.11 -23.03 24.05
CA GLN A 65 -19.48 -23.44 23.75
C GLN A 65 -19.75 -24.89 24.19
N ASN A 66 -18.83 -25.81 23.91
CA ASN A 66 -18.94 -27.21 24.31
C ASN A 66 -18.91 -27.36 25.83
N ALA A 67 -18.07 -26.59 26.53
CA ALA A 67 -18.04 -26.58 27.99
C ALA A 67 -19.37 -26.08 28.60
N LEU A 68 -20.03 -25.11 27.96
CA LEU A 68 -21.34 -24.62 28.37
C LEU A 68 -22.48 -25.61 28.10
N LEU A 69 -22.35 -26.50 27.10
CA LEU A 69 -23.33 -27.57 26.90
C LEU A 69 -23.33 -28.56 28.07
N ILE A 70 -22.16 -28.76 28.69
CA ILE A 70 -22.00 -29.65 29.87
C ILE A 70 -22.44 -28.92 31.16
N ASN A 71 -22.10 -27.64 31.30
CA ASN A 71 -22.43 -26.83 32.48
C ASN A 71 -23.04 -25.45 32.10
N PRO A 72 -24.35 -25.38 31.81
CA PRO A 72 -24.98 -24.21 31.19
C PRO A 72 -25.11 -22.97 32.10
N LEU A 73 -25.12 -23.16 33.43
CA LEU A 73 -25.31 -22.07 34.40
C LEU A 73 -23.98 -21.56 34.99
N ASN A 74 -22.83 -21.98 34.47
CA ASN A 74 -21.55 -21.55 35.01
C ASN A 74 -21.22 -20.10 34.57
N PRO A 75 -21.20 -19.13 35.49
CA PRO A 75 -21.01 -17.71 35.15
C PRO A 75 -19.61 -17.41 34.56
N SER A 76 -18.58 -18.18 34.93
CA SER A 76 -17.23 -17.99 34.39
C SER A 76 -17.15 -18.43 32.92
N LEU A 77 -17.82 -19.53 32.56
CA LEU A 77 -17.91 -20.02 31.18
C LEU A 77 -18.75 -19.09 30.30
N ILE A 78 -19.83 -18.52 30.83
CA ILE A 78 -20.65 -17.52 30.12
C ILE A 78 -19.80 -16.29 29.78
N SER A 79 -19.05 -15.79 30.76
CA SER A 79 -18.16 -14.63 30.58
C SER A 79 -17.02 -14.94 29.60
N SER A 80 -16.42 -16.12 29.72
CA SER A 80 -15.35 -16.60 28.82
C SER A 80 -15.84 -16.74 27.37
N LYS A 81 -17.04 -17.29 27.15
CA LYS A 81 -17.67 -17.34 25.82
C LYS A 81 -17.88 -15.95 25.24
N ALA A 82 -18.34 -14.99 26.04
CA ALA A 82 -18.54 -13.61 25.58
C ALA A 82 -17.22 -12.98 25.13
N GLN A 83 -16.14 -13.15 25.91
CA GLN A 83 -14.80 -12.67 25.57
C GLN A 83 -14.24 -13.35 24.32
N ALA A 84 -14.31 -14.68 24.24
CA ALA A 84 -13.85 -15.45 23.08
C ALA A 84 -14.61 -15.04 21.80
N LYS A 85 -15.92 -14.78 21.91
CA LYS A 85 -16.74 -14.30 20.78
C LYS A 85 -16.30 -12.91 20.33
N LEU A 86 -16.07 -11.97 21.24
CA LEU A 86 -15.61 -10.63 20.89
C LEU A 86 -14.24 -10.67 20.22
N ALA A 87 -13.27 -11.39 20.79
CA ALA A 87 -11.95 -11.56 20.21
C ALA A 87 -12.00 -12.18 18.81
N PHE A 88 -12.85 -13.20 18.59
CA PHE A 88 -13.04 -13.81 17.29
C PHE A 88 -13.68 -12.85 16.27
N LEU A 89 -14.66 -12.03 16.68
CA LEU A 89 -15.27 -11.02 15.80
C LEU A 89 -14.28 -9.94 15.39
N ASP A 90 -13.38 -9.52 16.27
CA ASP A 90 -12.35 -8.54 15.95
C ASP A 90 -11.31 -9.11 14.96
N LEU A 91 -10.91 -10.37 15.12
CA LEU A 91 -10.06 -11.05 14.14
C LEU A 91 -10.72 -11.15 12.75
N LEU A 92 -12.03 -11.41 12.70
CA LEU A 92 -12.79 -11.42 11.44
C LEU A 92 -12.81 -10.05 10.76
N ARG A 93 -12.98 -8.97 11.53
CA ARG A 93 -12.92 -7.59 10.99
C ARG A 93 -11.54 -7.28 10.39
N VAL A 94 -10.47 -7.73 11.04
CA VAL A 94 -9.10 -7.56 10.54
C VAL A 94 -8.93 -8.33 9.22
N GLU A 95 -9.35 -9.59 9.14
CA GLU A 95 -9.27 -10.38 7.90
C GLU A 95 -10.10 -9.76 6.77
N GLU A 96 -11.32 -9.29 7.06
CA GLU A 96 -12.16 -8.62 6.08
C GLU A 96 -11.47 -7.38 5.50
N SER A 97 -10.90 -6.53 6.37
CA SER A 97 -10.15 -5.35 5.93
C SER A 97 -8.95 -5.72 5.03
N PHE A 98 -8.31 -6.87 5.31
CA PHE A 98 -7.20 -7.40 4.52
C PHE A 98 -7.60 -7.87 3.15
N LEU A 99 -8.68 -8.63 3.07
CA LEU A 99 -9.19 -9.12 1.80
C LEU A 99 -9.75 -7.96 0.95
N ARG A 100 -10.39 -6.97 1.58
CA ARG A 100 -10.82 -5.74 0.91
C ARG A 100 -9.65 -5.00 0.29
N GLN A 101 -8.58 -4.74 1.04
CA GLN A 101 -7.40 -4.06 0.53
C GLN A 101 -6.72 -4.85 -0.61
N LYS A 102 -6.61 -6.18 -0.49
CA LYS A 102 -6.01 -7.03 -1.53
C LYS A 102 -6.84 -7.13 -2.81
N SER A 103 -8.16 -7.13 -2.70
CA SER A 103 -9.07 -7.20 -3.86
C SER A 103 -9.11 -5.86 -4.63
N ARG A 104 -8.77 -4.74 -3.97
CA ARG A 104 -8.95 -3.35 -4.44
C ARG A 104 -10.37 -3.03 -4.91
N GLN A 105 -11.38 -3.62 -4.28
CA GLN A 105 -12.77 -3.26 -4.54
C GLN A 105 -13.15 -2.03 -3.71
N LEU A 106 -13.40 -0.91 -4.39
CA LEU A 106 -13.72 0.38 -3.76
C LEU A 106 -15.24 0.60 -3.60
N TRP A 107 -16.07 -0.10 -4.38
CA TRP A 107 -17.51 0.13 -4.48
C TRP A 107 -18.35 -0.72 -3.52
N LEU A 108 -17.77 -1.74 -2.88
CA LEU A 108 -18.41 -2.42 -1.75
C LEU A 108 -18.14 -1.58 -0.50
N SER A 109 -19.01 -0.61 -0.28
CA SER A 109 -18.93 0.26 0.89
C SER A 109 -19.32 -0.52 2.15
N ASP A 110 -20.42 -1.27 2.15
CA ASP A 110 -21.05 -1.73 3.41
C ASP A 110 -21.95 -3.00 3.30
N CYS A 111 -21.84 -3.83 2.26
CA CYS A 111 -22.75 -4.97 2.09
C CYS A 111 -22.08 -6.32 2.38
N ASP A 112 -22.62 -7.01 3.39
CA ASP A 112 -22.31 -8.33 3.98
C ASP A 112 -20.83 -8.75 4.10
N LYS A 113 -20.49 -9.44 5.18
CA LYS A 113 -19.14 -9.90 5.56
C LYS A 113 -18.65 -11.04 4.65
N ASN A 114 -18.81 -10.89 3.34
CA ASN A 114 -18.66 -11.92 2.35
C ASN A 114 -17.17 -12.10 2.00
N SER A 115 -16.43 -12.67 2.94
CA SER A 115 -15.03 -13.07 2.75
C SER A 115 -14.85 -13.92 1.49
N LEU A 116 -15.81 -14.78 1.14
CA LEU A 116 -15.79 -15.59 -0.08
C LEU A 116 -15.76 -14.74 -1.36
N PHE A 117 -16.54 -13.66 -1.42
CA PHE A 117 -16.50 -12.71 -2.53
C PHE A 117 -15.10 -12.08 -2.65
N PHE A 118 -14.56 -11.56 -1.55
CA PHE A 118 -13.23 -10.92 -1.58
C PHE A 118 -12.13 -11.92 -1.93
N HIS A 119 -12.16 -13.15 -1.39
CA HIS A 119 -11.24 -14.22 -1.77
C HIS A 119 -11.34 -14.54 -3.26
N SER A 120 -12.55 -14.62 -3.80
CA SER A 120 -12.78 -14.90 -5.22
C SER A 120 -12.25 -13.77 -6.10
N MET A 121 -12.46 -12.51 -5.72
CA MET A 121 -11.93 -11.35 -6.43
C MET A 121 -10.40 -11.25 -6.35
N VAL A 122 -9.81 -11.59 -5.20
CA VAL A 122 -8.35 -11.70 -5.07
C VAL A 122 -7.80 -12.78 -6.00
N LYS A 123 -8.41 -13.97 -6.03
CA LYS A 123 -8.03 -15.06 -6.94
C LYS A 123 -8.17 -14.64 -8.41
N TYR A 124 -9.30 -14.02 -8.78
CA TYR A 124 -9.53 -13.49 -10.12
C TYR A 124 -8.45 -12.48 -10.53
N ARG A 125 -8.12 -11.53 -9.66
CA ARG A 125 -7.09 -10.52 -9.92
C ARG A 125 -5.71 -11.13 -10.07
N ILE A 126 -5.35 -12.10 -9.22
CA ILE A 126 -4.08 -12.84 -9.34
C ILE A 126 -4.04 -13.58 -10.68
N ALA A 127 -5.11 -14.27 -11.06
CA ALA A 127 -5.18 -14.99 -12.32
C ALA A 127 -5.08 -14.04 -13.54
N ARG A 128 -5.83 -12.93 -13.53
CA ARG A 128 -5.84 -11.92 -14.60
C ARG A 128 -4.51 -11.21 -14.77
N ASN A 129 -3.83 -10.88 -13.67
CA ASN A 129 -2.57 -10.13 -13.71
C ASN A 129 -1.34 -11.02 -13.83
N SER A 130 -1.50 -12.35 -13.78
CA SER A 130 -0.40 -13.30 -13.96
C SER A 130 -0.08 -13.43 -15.44
N ILE A 131 1.13 -13.03 -15.83
CA ILE A 131 1.67 -13.35 -17.16
C ILE A 131 2.10 -14.82 -17.14
N ARG A 132 1.27 -15.70 -17.71
CA ARG A 132 1.50 -17.16 -17.75
C ARG A 132 2.14 -17.63 -19.04
N THR A 133 1.95 -16.86 -20.11
CA THR A 133 2.46 -17.15 -21.44
C THR A 133 2.98 -15.87 -22.07
N VAL A 134 4.02 -16.02 -22.88
CA VAL A 134 4.49 -14.95 -23.77
C VAL A 134 4.62 -15.52 -25.18
N GLN A 135 4.27 -14.73 -26.17
CA GLN A 135 4.56 -15.04 -27.56
C GLN A 135 5.98 -14.57 -27.89
N LEU A 136 6.79 -15.49 -28.41
CA LEU A 136 8.15 -15.23 -28.86
C LEU A 136 8.15 -14.65 -30.28
N GLN A 137 9.29 -14.13 -30.72
CA GLN A 137 9.45 -13.51 -32.04
C GLN A 137 9.21 -14.48 -33.20
N ASP A 138 9.43 -15.79 -32.98
CA ASP A 138 9.16 -16.86 -33.94
C ASP A 138 7.67 -17.25 -34.02
N GLY A 139 6.81 -16.57 -33.25
CA GLY A 139 5.37 -16.84 -33.16
C GLY A 139 4.99 -17.96 -32.20
N SER A 140 5.95 -18.65 -31.59
CA SER A 140 5.69 -19.71 -30.61
C SER A 140 5.31 -19.15 -29.24
N PHE A 141 4.59 -19.93 -28.42
CA PHE A 141 4.24 -19.55 -27.06
C PHE A 141 5.12 -20.28 -26.04
N SER A 142 5.69 -19.53 -25.11
CA SER A 142 6.44 -20.09 -23.98
C SER A 142 5.67 -19.92 -22.66
N LEU A 143 5.59 -21.01 -21.90
CA LEU A 143 5.06 -21.07 -20.53
C LEU A 143 6.17 -21.02 -19.47
N ASN A 144 7.45 -21.06 -19.89
CA ASN A 144 8.57 -21.17 -18.98
C ASN A 144 8.83 -19.82 -18.27
N PRO A 145 8.77 -19.74 -16.93
CA PRO A 145 8.96 -18.49 -16.19
C PRO A 145 10.30 -17.80 -16.47
N SER A 146 11.37 -18.57 -16.66
CA SER A 146 12.71 -18.01 -16.96
C SER A 146 12.74 -17.34 -18.32
N THR A 147 12.15 -17.98 -19.33
CA THR A 147 12.02 -17.46 -20.69
C THR A 147 11.13 -16.22 -20.74
N ILE A 148 9.99 -16.23 -20.03
CA ILE A 148 9.10 -15.07 -19.93
C ILE A 148 9.86 -13.87 -19.35
N LYS A 149 10.66 -14.08 -18.30
CA LYS A 149 11.45 -13.02 -17.66
C LYS A 149 12.51 -12.45 -18.60
N SER A 150 13.30 -13.29 -19.26
CA SER A 150 14.34 -12.82 -20.20
C SER A 150 13.72 -12.09 -21.39
N HIS A 151 12.72 -12.68 -22.03
CA HIS A 151 12.03 -12.09 -23.18
C HIS A 151 11.41 -10.72 -22.86
N THR A 152 10.80 -10.59 -21.67
CA THR A 152 10.22 -9.30 -21.24
C THR A 152 11.30 -8.22 -21.11
N VAL A 153 12.44 -8.56 -20.51
CA VAL A 153 13.57 -7.62 -20.36
C VAL A 153 14.11 -7.21 -21.73
N ASP A 154 14.31 -8.17 -22.63
CA ASP A 154 14.87 -7.92 -23.95
C ASP A 154 13.92 -7.10 -24.82
N PHE A 155 12.62 -7.36 -24.74
CA PHE A 155 11.59 -6.56 -25.41
C PHE A 155 11.62 -5.09 -24.97
N PHE A 156 11.60 -4.81 -23.67
CA PHE A 156 11.62 -3.42 -23.19
C PHE A 156 12.97 -2.73 -23.43
N LYS A 157 14.09 -3.46 -23.36
CA LYS A 157 15.39 -2.93 -23.80
C LYS A 157 15.35 -2.52 -25.27
N ALA A 158 14.82 -3.36 -26.14
CA ALA A 158 14.68 -3.03 -27.55
C ALA A 158 13.76 -1.81 -27.72
N LEU A 159 12.57 -1.82 -27.12
CA LEU A 159 11.61 -0.72 -27.19
C LEU A 159 12.22 0.63 -26.77
N HIS A 160 12.95 0.66 -25.67
CA HIS A 160 13.55 1.88 -25.12
C HIS A 160 14.77 2.37 -25.92
N ASN A 161 15.45 1.46 -26.62
CA ASN A 161 16.59 1.79 -27.47
C ASN A 161 16.22 1.94 -28.95
N THR A 162 14.95 1.71 -29.31
CA THR A 162 14.48 1.92 -30.67
C THR A 162 14.38 3.42 -30.91
N GLN A 163 15.19 3.95 -31.82
CA GLN A 163 15.02 5.32 -32.29
C GLN A 163 13.69 5.39 -33.03
N CYS A 164 12.68 5.95 -32.35
CA CYS A 164 11.37 6.13 -32.94
C CYS A 164 11.45 7.33 -33.88
N THR A 165 11.62 7.07 -35.17
CA THR A 165 11.40 8.07 -36.23
C THR A 165 9.90 8.26 -36.42
N VAL A 166 9.18 8.61 -35.34
CA VAL A 166 7.80 9.08 -35.48
C VAL A 166 7.87 10.37 -36.29
N PRO A 167 7.16 10.47 -37.43
CA PRO A 167 6.94 11.77 -38.05
C PRO A 167 6.32 12.63 -36.96
N ILE A 168 7.04 13.66 -36.52
CA ILE A 168 6.51 14.63 -35.57
C ILE A 168 5.18 15.09 -36.18
N PRO A 169 4.03 14.79 -35.55
CA PRO A 169 2.76 15.31 -36.05
C PRO A 169 2.99 16.81 -36.20
N LYS A 170 2.68 17.39 -37.38
CA LYS A 170 2.73 18.85 -37.55
C LYS A 170 2.09 19.44 -36.31
N SER A 171 2.88 20.18 -35.53
CA SER A 171 2.49 20.60 -34.20
C SER A 171 1.07 21.17 -34.31
N PRO A 172 0.12 20.74 -33.45
CA PRO A 172 -1.14 21.46 -33.36
C PRO A 172 -0.79 22.95 -33.19
N PRO A 173 -1.60 23.88 -33.73
CA PRO A 173 -1.31 25.31 -33.65
C PRO A 173 -0.92 25.63 -32.22
N MET A 174 0.29 26.15 -32.05
CA MET A 174 0.91 26.36 -30.76
C MET A 174 -0.03 27.25 -29.96
N ILE A 175 -0.74 26.67 -28.99
CA ILE A 175 -1.55 27.45 -28.06
C ILE A 175 -0.53 28.29 -27.30
N SER A 176 -0.41 29.56 -27.66
CA SER A 176 0.42 30.49 -26.90
C SER A 176 -0.28 30.71 -25.58
N LEU A 177 0.40 30.32 -24.51
CA LEU A 177 0.01 30.66 -23.16
C LEU A 177 -0.07 32.19 -23.07
N SER A 178 -1.10 32.70 -22.42
CA SER A 178 -1.21 34.10 -22.07
C SER A 178 -0.04 34.53 -21.18
N ASP A 179 0.31 35.82 -21.19
CA ASP A 179 1.37 36.36 -20.33
C ASP A 179 1.13 36.01 -18.85
N SER A 180 -0.13 35.96 -18.41
CA SER A 180 -0.51 35.52 -17.06
C SER A 180 -0.20 34.06 -16.78
N GLU A 181 -0.41 33.15 -17.74
CA GLU A 181 -0.10 31.72 -17.57
C GLU A 181 1.40 31.46 -17.61
N GLN A 182 2.14 32.19 -18.43
CA GLN A 182 3.60 32.11 -18.48
C GLN A 182 4.22 32.56 -17.15
N VAL A 183 3.75 33.69 -16.61
CA VAL A 183 4.19 34.15 -15.29
C VAL A 183 3.83 33.14 -14.21
N ALA A 184 2.61 32.58 -14.23
CA ALA A 184 2.17 31.57 -13.26
C ALA A 184 3.06 30.31 -13.26
N LEU A 185 3.52 29.84 -14.41
CA LEU A 185 4.42 28.67 -14.52
C LEU A 185 5.85 28.95 -14.02
N CYS A 186 6.26 30.22 -13.95
CA CYS A 186 7.57 30.62 -13.45
C CYS A 186 7.58 30.90 -11.93
N VAL A 187 6.41 30.90 -11.28
CA VAL A 187 6.32 31.08 -9.82
C VAL A 187 6.93 29.86 -9.11
N ALA A 188 7.70 30.11 -8.05
CA ALA A 188 8.24 29.04 -7.22
C ALA A 188 7.12 28.27 -6.51
N VAL A 189 7.20 26.95 -6.55
CA VAL A 189 6.24 26.06 -5.87
C VAL A 189 6.32 26.32 -4.36
N SER A 190 5.18 26.62 -3.75
CA SER A 190 5.11 26.89 -2.30
C SER A 190 4.97 25.63 -1.47
N ASP A 191 5.43 25.67 -0.22
CA ASP A 191 5.23 24.56 0.74
C ASP A 191 3.73 24.26 0.94
N ASP A 192 2.87 25.29 0.92
CA ASP A 192 1.42 25.14 1.01
C ASP A 192 0.83 24.43 -0.21
N GLU A 193 1.34 24.70 -1.40
CA GLU A 193 0.95 24.01 -2.64
C GLU A 193 1.40 22.54 -2.62
N ILE A 194 2.62 22.26 -2.17
CA ILE A 194 3.14 20.89 -2.00
C ILE A 194 2.26 20.13 -1.00
N LYS A 195 1.88 20.77 0.10
CA LYS A 195 1.00 20.17 1.10
C LYS A 195 -0.40 19.96 0.52
N ALA A 196 -1.02 20.97 -0.07
CA ALA A 196 -2.36 20.86 -0.65
C ALA A 196 -2.42 19.75 -1.70
N THR A 197 -1.43 19.67 -2.58
CA THR A 197 -1.33 18.62 -3.60
C THR A 197 -1.15 17.23 -2.98
N LEU A 198 -0.24 17.07 -2.02
CA LEU A 198 -0.01 15.79 -1.32
C LEU A 198 -1.28 15.27 -0.64
N PHE A 199 -2.00 16.13 0.09
CA PHE A 199 -3.22 15.76 0.80
C PHE A 199 -4.44 15.59 -0.12
N SER A 200 -4.40 16.14 -1.35
CA SER A 200 -5.43 15.91 -2.38
C SER A 200 -5.33 14.52 -3.05
N LEU A 201 -4.20 13.82 -2.89
CA LEU A 201 -3.99 12.51 -3.50
C LEU A 201 -4.94 11.47 -2.91
N LYS A 202 -5.53 10.63 -3.78
CA LYS A 202 -6.39 9.54 -3.34
C LYS A 202 -5.59 8.58 -2.43
N PRO A 203 -6.03 8.33 -1.18
CA PRO A 203 -5.23 7.61 -0.19
C PRO A 203 -4.91 6.14 -0.57
N LEU A 204 -5.77 5.52 -1.37
CA LEU A 204 -5.63 4.15 -1.88
C LEU A 204 -5.09 4.06 -3.32
N SER A 205 -4.51 5.16 -3.82
CA SER A 205 -3.80 5.14 -5.11
C SER A 205 -2.67 4.11 -5.13
N SER A 206 -2.32 3.67 -6.33
CA SER A 206 -1.18 2.77 -6.51
C SER A 206 0.09 3.42 -5.94
N PRO A 207 0.83 2.69 -5.09
CA PRO A 207 2.09 3.20 -4.56
C PRO A 207 3.11 3.36 -5.70
N GLY A 208 4.03 4.32 -5.53
CA GLY A 208 5.15 4.51 -6.46
C GLY A 208 6.20 3.41 -6.35
N LEU A 209 7.35 3.63 -6.99
CA LEU A 209 8.53 2.74 -6.86
C LEU A 209 8.99 2.61 -5.40
N ASP A 210 8.71 3.62 -4.58
CA ASP A 210 8.94 3.66 -3.14
C ASP A 210 8.09 2.65 -2.37
N GLY A 211 6.92 2.26 -2.89
CA GLY A 211 6.00 1.31 -2.29
C GLY A 211 5.08 1.90 -1.22
N PHE A 212 5.03 3.23 -1.09
CA PHE A 212 4.15 3.92 -0.14
C PHE A 212 2.89 4.44 -0.83
N SER A 213 1.73 4.29 -0.17
CA SER A 213 0.51 4.92 -0.64
C SER A 213 0.49 6.40 -0.25
N ALA A 214 -0.32 7.19 -0.96
CA ALA A 214 -0.51 8.61 -0.66
C ALA A 214 -0.94 8.85 0.81
N ALA A 215 -1.70 7.93 1.41
CA ALA A 215 -2.08 8.00 2.81
C ALA A 215 -0.87 7.98 3.76
N ILE A 216 0.11 7.11 3.49
CA ILE A 216 1.31 7.00 4.34
C ILE A 216 2.21 8.22 4.13
N LEU A 217 2.36 8.70 2.89
CA LEU A 217 3.17 9.89 2.59
C LEU A 217 2.60 11.17 3.21
N SER A 218 1.28 11.37 3.12
CA SER A 218 0.58 12.51 3.74
C SER A 218 0.78 12.52 5.26
N PHE A 219 0.76 11.34 5.88
CA PHE A 219 0.97 11.22 7.32
C PHE A 219 2.43 11.44 7.74
N ILE A 220 3.41 10.88 7.02
CA ILE A 220 4.83 11.11 7.28
C ILE A 220 5.14 12.61 7.18
N SER A 221 4.57 13.30 6.18
CA SER A 221 4.65 14.75 6.03
C SER A 221 4.02 15.49 7.23
N GLY A 222 2.91 14.98 7.77
CA GLY A 222 2.29 15.52 8.99
C GLY A 222 3.12 15.33 10.26
N MET A 223 3.79 14.19 10.43
CA MET A 223 4.64 13.92 11.61
C MET A 223 5.96 14.68 11.59
N ALA A 224 6.57 14.83 10.42
CA ALA A 224 7.82 15.58 10.29
C ALA A 224 7.66 17.03 10.75
N GLY A 225 6.42 17.54 10.81
CA GLY A 225 6.13 18.92 11.16
C GLY A 225 6.78 19.88 10.17
N ALA A 226 6.33 21.12 10.16
CA ALA A 226 6.96 22.20 9.40
C ALA A 226 8.34 22.62 9.97
N ARG A 227 9.12 21.69 10.53
CA ARG A 227 10.41 21.96 11.18
C ARG A 227 11.60 21.24 10.56
N GLU A 228 11.38 20.21 9.75
CA GLU A 228 12.50 19.42 9.20
C GLU A 228 12.47 19.26 7.68
N VAL A 229 11.54 19.88 6.96
CA VAL A 229 11.49 19.75 5.49
C VAL A 229 11.09 21.09 4.89
N HIS A 230 12.07 21.87 4.49
CA HIS A 230 11.87 23.09 3.71
C HIS A 230 12.31 22.86 2.26
N PHE A 231 11.49 23.32 1.31
CA PHE A 231 11.86 23.38 -0.09
C PHE A 231 12.37 24.78 -0.40
N ASP A 232 13.68 24.98 -0.29
CA ASP A 232 14.31 26.26 -0.61
C ASP A 232 14.95 26.16 -2.00
N ASN A 233 14.45 26.94 -2.96
CA ASN A 233 14.87 26.92 -4.37
C ASN A 233 14.89 25.51 -5.01
N GLY A 234 13.85 24.70 -4.78
CA GLY A 234 13.71 23.38 -5.40
C GLY A 234 14.64 22.30 -4.83
N ARG A 235 15.30 22.55 -3.69
CA ARG A 235 16.06 21.55 -2.94
C ARG A 235 15.47 21.34 -1.55
N LEU A 236 15.19 20.08 -1.23
CA LEU A 236 14.88 19.64 0.13
C LEU A 236 16.05 20.03 1.04
N ARG A 237 15.77 20.70 2.17
CA ARG A 237 16.65 20.86 3.32
C ARG A 237 15.98 20.27 4.56
N ILE A 238 16.74 19.43 5.27
CA ILE A 238 16.40 18.94 6.61
C ILE A 238 17.36 19.66 7.55
N GLU A 239 16.84 20.52 8.42
CA GLU A 239 17.63 21.05 9.54
C GLU A 239 17.72 19.96 10.62
N ALA A 240 18.93 19.82 11.18
CA ALA A 240 19.27 18.85 12.21
C ALA A 240 18.99 19.40 13.60
#